data_AF-A0A2J4QKJ6-F1
#
_entry.id   AF-A0A2J4QKJ6-F1
#
_cell.length_a   1.000
_cell.length_b   1.000
_cell.length_c   1.000
_cell.angle_alpha   90.00
_cell.angle_beta   90.00
_cell.angle_gamma   90.00
#
_symmetry.space_group_name_H-M   'P 1'
#
loop_
_entity.id
_entity.type
_entity.pdbx_description
1 polymer ?
#
loop_
_entity_poly.entity_id
_entity_poly.type
_entity_poly.pdbx_seq_one_letter_code
_entity_poly.pdbx_strand_id
1 'polypeptide(L)'
;PEQSGKLKKNVVVVTQKSRRRGEISSGVHIRGVNPRTGNSDNTMKASNKRNAFYWRFVELGTSTAPAHPFVRPAFDTRQEEAAQAAMDRMNKAIDEVLAK
;
A
#
# COMPACT_ATOMS: atom_id res chain seq x y z
N PRO A 1 14.56 3.24 0.87
CA PRO A 1 14.07 4.55 1.35
C PRO A 1 13.99 4.63 2.89
N GLU A 2 15.16 4.58 3.54
CA GLU A 2 15.25 4.50 5.02
C GLU A 2 15.90 5.73 5.67
N GLN A 3 16.47 6.66 4.91
CA GLN A 3 17.23 7.81 5.43
C GLN A 3 16.48 8.60 6.53
N SER A 4 15.18 8.84 6.39
CA SER A 4 14.34 9.45 7.44
C SER A 4 13.31 8.49 8.05
N GLY A 5 13.21 7.26 7.53
CA GLY A 5 12.16 6.29 7.85
C GLY A 5 10.72 6.73 7.53
N LYS A 6 10.51 7.97 7.06
CA LYS A 6 9.18 8.56 6.88
C LYS A 6 8.37 7.87 5.78
N LEU A 7 9.03 7.47 4.69
CA LEU A 7 8.37 6.72 3.62
C LEU A 7 7.91 5.34 4.12
N LYS A 8 8.82 4.59 4.76
CA LYS A 8 8.53 3.28 5.35
C LYS A 8 7.31 3.29 6.27
N LYS A 9 7.21 4.29 7.16
CA LYS A 9 6.06 4.45 8.10
C LYS A 9 4.72 4.78 7.41
N ASN A 10 4.76 5.23 6.15
CA ASN A 10 3.58 5.65 5.41
C ASN A 10 3.14 4.66 4.33
N VAL A 11 3.88 3.58 4.11
CA VAL A 11 3.41 2.40 3.39
C VAL A 11 2.56 1.59 4.37
N VAL A 12 1.25 1.55 4.15
CA VAL A 12 0.30 0.91 5.06
C VAL A 12 -0.64 -0.01 4.31
N VAL A 13 -1.13 -1.04 4.98
CA VAL A 13 -2.20 -1.88 4.44
C VAL A 13 -3.53 -1.21 4.73
N VAL A 14 -4.40 -1.14 3.72
CA VAL A 14 -5.78 -0.65 3.85
C VAL A 14 -6.71 -1.75 3.39
N THR A 15 -7.61 -2.14 4.29
CA THR A 15 -8.73 -3.03 3.98
C THR A 15 -9.99 -2.19 3.85
N GLN A 16 -10.66 -2.30 2.70
CA GLN A 16 -11.94 -1.66 2.44
C GLN A 16 -13.01 -2.72 2.20
N LYS A 17 -14.17 -2.50 2.80
CA LYS A 17 -15.37 -3.25 2.46
C LYS A 17 -15.86 -2.74 1.11
N SER A 18 -15.98 -3.64 0.14
CA SER A 18 -16.52 -3.29 -1.18
C SER A 18 -17.97 -2.81 -1.03
N ARG A 19 -18.41 -1.99 -1.99
CA ARG A 19 -19.84 -1.61 -2.08
C ARG A 19 -20.72 -2.80 -2.42
N ARG A 20 -20.17 -3.87 -3.02
CA ARG A 20 -20.86 -5.13 -3.26
C ARG A 20 -20.85 -5.98 -1.98
N ARG A 21 -21.99 -6.58 -1.66
CA ARG A 21 -22.10 -7.50 -0.51
C ARG A 21 -21.16 -8.68 -0.70
N GLY A 22 -20.39 -8.99 0.33
CA GLY A 22 -19.50 -10.16 0.38
C GLY A 22 -18.07 -9.91 -0.14
N GLU A 23 -17.80 -8.77 -0.77
CA GLU A 23 -16.45 -8.44 -1.24
C GLU A 23 -15.69 -7.58 -0.22
N ILE A 24 -14.44 -7.96 0.05
CA ILE A 24 -13.48 -7.17 0.84
C ILE A 24 -12.24 -7.00 -0.02
N SER A 25 -11.83 -5.76 -0.26
CA SER A 25 -10.57 -5.46 -0.95
C SER A 25 -9.52 -5.05 0.08
N SER A 26 -8.33 -5.66 -0.01
CA SER A 26 -7.18 -5.26 0.79
C SER A 26 -6.05 -4.88 -0.15
N GLY A 27 -5.36 -3.78 0.13
CA GLY A 27 -4.28 -3.29 -0.71
C GLY A 27 -3.26 -2.47 0.06
N VAL A 28 -2.11 -2.25 -0.57
CA VAL A 28 -1.06 -1.37 -0.05
C VAL A 28 -1.38 0.07 -0.45
N HIS A 29 -1.37 0.97 0.52
CA HIS A 29 -1.61 2.39 0.35
C HIS A 29 -0.42 3.19 0.86
N ILE A 30 0.03 4.16 0.08
CA ILE A 30 1.08 5.10 0.48
C ILE A 30 0.41 6.42 0.86
N ARG A 31 0.51 6.82 2.13
CA ARG A 31 -0.12 8.04 2.64
C ARG A 31 0.53 9.30 2.06
N GLY A 32 -0.25 10.39 1.96
CA GLY A 32 0.23 11.65 1.37
C GLY A 32 -0.04 11.74 -0.13
N VAL A 33 -1.05 11.02 -0.61
CA VAL A 33 -1.60 11.11 -1.96
C VAL A 33 -2.86 11.95 -1.91
N ASN A 34 -3.01 12.85 -2.88
CA ASN A 34 -4.22 13.63 -3.09
C ASN A 34 -5.33 12.71 -3.59
N PRO A 35 -6.44 12.56 -2.84
CA PRO A 35 -7.50 11.62 -3.19
C PRO A 35 -8.25 11.96 -4.48
N ARG A 36 -8.19 13.23 -4.95
CA ARG A 36 -8.82 13.64 -6.21
C ARG A 36 -7.96 13.33 -7.43
N THR A 37 -6.64 13.45 -7.31
CA THR A 37 -5.74 13.40 -8.47
C THR A 37 -4.83 12.18 -8.49
N GLY A 38 -4.70 11.46 -7.38
CA GLY A 38 -3.76 10.34 -7.24
C GLY A 38 -2.28 10.76 -7.20
N ASN A 39 -1.99 12.06 -7.28
CA ASN A 39 -0.64 12.62 -7.18
C ASN A 39 -0.25 12.85 -5.71
N SER A 40 1.03 13.11 -5.43
CA SER A 40 1.46 13.54 -4.10
C SER A 40 0.68 14.79 -3.64
N ASP A 41 0.27 14.81 -2.37
CA ASP A 41 -0.51 15.90 -1.80
C ASP A 41 0.40 17.08 -1.41
N ASN A 42 0.38 18.13 -2.24
CA ASN A 42 1.12 19.38 -2.02
C ASN A 42 0.62 20.19 -0.80
N THR A 43 -0.57 19.91 -0.28
CA THR A 43 -1.15 20.66 0.86
C THR A 43 -0.60 20.19 2.21
N MET A 44 -0.06 18.97 2.26
CA MET A 44 0.48 18.41 3.50
C MET A 44 1.85 19.00 3.81
N LYS A 45 1.99 19.60 5.00
CA LYS A 45 3.28 20.12 5.49
C LYS A 45 4.34 19.02 5.63
N ALA A 46 5.60 19.37 5.46
CA ALA A 46 6.74 18.45 5.63
C ALA A 46 6.82 17.87 7.06
N SER A 47 6.35 18.60 8.07
CA SER A 47 6.26 18.15 9.47
C SER A 47 5.16 17.09 9.70
N ASN A 48 4.18 16.97 8.79
CA ASN A 48 3.10 16.00 8.96
C ASN A 48 3.66 14.57 8.88
N LYS A 49 3.43 13.79 9.95
CA LYS A 49 3.88 12.39 10.05
C LYS A 49 3.30 11.49 8.97
N ARG A 50 2.10 11.82 8.46
CA ARG A 50 1.38 11.07 7.41
C ARG A 50 1.74 11.51 5.98
N ASN A 51 2.75 12.35 5.84
CA ASN A 51 3.13 12.89 4.54
C ASN A 51 4.31 12.12 3.95
N ALA A 52 4.05 11.32 2.89
CA ALA A 52 5.09 10.68 2.10
C ALA A 52 5.40 11.42 0.79
N PHE A 53 5.19 12.73 0.71
CA PHE A 53 5.29 13.59 -0.49
C PHE A 53 6.22 13.09 -1.62
N TYR A 54 7.46 12.76 -1.29
CA TYR A 54 8.49 12.43 -2.28
C TYR A 54 8.40 11.01 -2.87
N TRP A 55 7.54 10.14 -2.36
CA TRP A 55 7.52 8.71 -2.72
C TRP A 55 7.39 8.47 -4.23
N ARG A 56 6.55 9.26 -4.90
CA ARG A 56 6.26 9.10 -6.32
C ARG A 56 7.41 9.54 -7.22
N PHE A 57 8.15 10.58 -6.83
CA PHE A 57 9.35 11.01 -7.54
C PHE A 57 10.47 9.98 -7.42
N VAL A 58 10.55 9.27 -6.28
CA VAL A 58 11.49 8.15 -6.11
C VAL A 58 11.06 6.97 -6.99
N GLU A 59 9.78 6.59 -6.97
CA GLU A 59 9.26 5.45 -7.75
C GLU A 59 9.39 5.66 -9.27
N LEU A 60 9.07 6.86 -9.77
CA LEU A 60 8.95 7.15 -11.20
C LEU A 60 10.12 7.96 -11.78
N GLY A 61 10.98 8.50 -10.93
CA GLY A 61 12.04 9.43 -11.34
C GLY A 61 11.52 10.85 -11.58
N THR A 62 12.45 11.74 -11.94
CA THR A 62 12.21 13.11 -12.36
C THR A 62 13.04 13.40 -13.61
N SER A 63 12.88 14.58 -14.23
CA SER A 63 13.71 14.98 -15.37
C SER A 63 15.21 15.03 -15.05
N THR A 64 15.58 15.15 -13.77
CA THR A 64 16.97 15.29 -13.32
C THR A 64 17.50 14.09 -12.54
N ALA A 65 16.64 13.13 -12.16
CA ALA A 65 17.02 11.96 -11.37
C ALA A 65 16.32 10.70 -11.91
N PRO A 66 17.04 9.57 -12.08
CA PRO A 66 16.44 8.33 -12.57
C PRO A 66 15.42 7.75 -11.58
N ALA A 67 14.52 6.91 -12.11
CA ALA A 67 13.56 6.17 -11.31
C ALA A 67 14.25 5.13 -10.43
N HIS A 68 13.80 5.00 -9.19
CA HIS A 68 14.18 3.95 -8.26
C HIS A 68 12.93 3.19 -7.79
N PRO A 69 12.39 2.26 -8.62
CA PRO A 69 11.18 1.54 -8.30
C PRO A 69 11.35 0.67 -7.05
N PHE A 70 10.41 0.78 -6.12
CA PHE A 70 10.38 0.00 -4.88
C PHE A 70 8.98 -0.53 -4.57
N VAL A 71 7.92 0.08 -5.12
CA VAL A 71 6.53 -0.35 -4.90
C VAL A 71 6.17 -1.45 -5.90
N ARG A 72 6.30 -1.19 -7.20
CA ARG A 72 5.90 -2.15 -8.24
C ARG A 72 6.66 -3.48 -8.15
N PRO A 73 8.01 -3.49 -8.07
CA PRO A 73 8.74 -4.76 -8.00
C PRO A 73 8.38 -5.57 -6.75
N ALA A 74 8.17 -4.88 -5.61
CA ALA A 74 7.78 -5.53 -4.36
C ALA A 74 6.38 -6.12 -4.44
N PHE A 75 5.45 -5.44 -5.13
CA PHE A 75 4.10 -5.94 -5.35
C PHE A 75 4.10 -7.15 -6.28
N ASP A 76 4.73 -7.04 -7.45
CA ASP A 76 4.75 -8.10 -8.46
C ASP A 76 5.37 -9.40 -7.93
N THR A 77 6.42 -9.28 -7.09
CA THR A 77 7.09 -10.45 -6.49
C THR A 77 6.25 -11.14 -5.41
N ARG A 78 5.37 -10.40 -4.71
CA ARG A 78 4.71 -10.88 -3.48
C ARG A 78 3.20 -11.03 -3.60
N GLN A 79 2.60 -10.63 -4.72
CA GLN A 79 1.16 -10.69 -4.92
C GLN A 79 0.62 -12.13 -4.83
N GLU A 80 1.33 -13.12 -5.37
CA GLU A 80 0.92 -14.52 -5.35
C GLU A 80 1.00 -15.11 -3.94
N GLU A 81 2.11 -14.87 -3.23
CA GLU A 81 2.28 -15.26 -1.84
C GLU A 81 1.20 -14.62 -0.94
N ALA A 82 0.89 -13.34 -1.16
CA ALA A 82 -0.17 -12.65 -0.43
C ALA A 82 -1.56 -13.24 -0.71
N ALA A 83 -1.83 -13.63 -1.97
CA ALA A 83 -3.08 -14.29 -2.32
C ALA A 83 -3.19 -15.68 -1.67
N GLN A 84 -2.12 -16.48 -1.69
CA GLN A 84 -2.10 -17.79 -1.05
C GLN A 84 -2.32 -17.67 0.47
N ALA A 85 -1.61 -16.76 1.14
CA ALA A 85 -1.77 -16.53 2.58
C ALA A 85 -3.20 -16.10 2.94
N ALA A 86 -3.87 -15.33 2.07
CA ALA A 86 -5.27 -14.96 2.27
C ALA A 86 -6.20 -16.18 2.15
N MET A 87 -5.98 -17.06 1.16
CA MET A 87 -6.75 -18.30 0.99
C MET A 87 -6.56 -19.26 2.16
N ASP A 88 -5.32 -19.45 2.60
CA ASP A 88 -5.01 -20.32 3.75
C ASP A 88 -5.69 -19.82 5.02
N ARG A 89 -5.69 -18.50 5.24
CA ARG A 89 -6.35 -17.90 6.40
C ARG A 89 -7.86 -18.07 6.35
N MET A 90 -8.45 -17.99 5.16
CA MET A 90 -9.89 -18.20 4.94
C MET A 90 -10.28 -19.66 5.17
N ASN A 91 -9.53 -20.62 4.63
CA ASN A 91 -9.77 -22.05 4.84
C ASN A 91 -9.72 -22.39 6.33
N LYS A 92 -8.68 -21.91 7.04
CA LYS A 92 -8.58 -22.10 8.48
C LYS A 92 -9.78 -21.52 9.25
N ALA A 93 -10.30 -20.36 8.83
CA ALA A 93 -11.47 -19.76 9.47
C ALA A 93 -12.75 -20.57 9.21
N ILE A 94 -12.89 -21.18 8.02
CA ILE A 94 -13.99 -22.09 7.69
C ILE A 94 -13.90 -23.35 8.56
N ASP A 95 -12.73 -23.96 8.66
CA ASP A 95 -12.51 -25.17 9.47
C ASP A 95 -12.83 -24.92 10.95
N GLU A 96 -12.39 -23.78 11.51
CA GLU A 96 -12.70 -23.38 12.88
C GLU A 96 -14.21 -23.22 13.15
N VAL A 97 -14.97 -22.77 12.15
CA VAL A 97 -16.44 -22.63 12.25
C VAL A 97 -17.15 -23.97 12.08
N LEU A 98 -16.67 -24.84 11.19
CA LEU A 98 -17.26 -26.17 10.94
C LEU A 98 -16.94 -27.20 12.03
N ALA A 99 -15.81 -27.03 12.73
CA ALA A 99 -15.42 -27.88 13.84
C ALA A 99 -16.20 -27.58 15.15
N LYS A 100 -17.10 -26.58 15.12
CA LYS A 100 -17.92 -26.15 16.24
C LYS A 100 -19.37 -26.57 16.05
#